data_AF-A0A7Y3MJX1-F1
#
_entry.id   AF-A0A7Y3MJX1-F1
#
_cell.length_a   1.000
_cell.length_b   1.000
_cell.length_c   1.000
_cell.angle_alpha   90.00
_cell.angle_beta   90.00
_cell.angle_gamma   90.00
#
_symmetry.space_group_name_H-M   'P 1'
#
loop_
_entity.id
_entity.type
_entity.pdbx_description
1 polymer ?
#
loop_
_entity_poly.entity_id
_entity_poly.type
_entity_poly.pdbx_seq_one_letter_code
_entity_poly.pdbx_strand_id
1 'polypeptide(L)'
;MKKLISLITIMMLGYGVYAQTTASATKAVSSILGPRNAIKTNIASYYPLTTANIYYEFKAGQKISVGTGFGYKIPQSFEVDALVDIAGEDDDFTWTGDIEPQGLYINPYVRYYPKGAITGFYMEAFVRYYKYDFTAPYDYTKNSVVIYEEADGEVDGFG
;
A
#
# COMPACT_ATOMS: atom_id res chain seq x y z
N MET A 1 -36.63 13.87 4.14
CA MET A 1 -35.17 13.59 4.21
C MET A 1 -34.43 14.47 5.22
N LYS A 2 -34.58 15.81 5.22
CA LYS A 2 -33.86 16.71 6.15
C LYS A 2 -34.08 16.42 7.65
N LYS A 3 -35.29 15.98 8.05
CA LYS A 3 -35.62 15.65 9.45
C LYS A 3 -35.00 14.33 9.96
N LEU A 4 -34.66 13.41 9.06
CA LEU A 4 -34.03 12.12 9.40
C LEU A 4 -32.52 12.29 9.67
N ILE A 5 -31.88 13.21 8.96
CA ILE A 5 -30.44 13.51 9.10
C ILE A 5 -30.14 14.22 10.44
N SER A 6 -31.03 15.11 10.91
CA SER A 6 -30.87 15.76 12.22
C SER A 6 -31.00 14.79 13.39
N LEU A 7 -31.85 13.75 13.28
CA LEU A 7 -32.06 12.77 14.36
C LEU A 7 -30.84 11.86 14.56
N ILE A 8 -30.19 11.46 13.46
CA ILE A 8 -28.95 10.65 13.48
C ILE A 8 -27.80 11.46 14.08
N THR A 9 -27.73 12.76 13.78
CA THR A 9 -26.68 13.66 14.31
C THR A 9 -26.82 13.86 15.83
N ILE A 10 -28.04 13.97 16.35
CA ILE A 10 -28.30 14.11 17.80
C ILE A 10 -28.02 12.79 18.53
N MET A 11 -28.32 11.63 17.93
CA MET A 11 -27.95 10.33 18.51
C MET A 11 -26.43 10.14 18.56
N MET A 12 -25.67 10.54 17.54
CA MET A 12 -24.20 10.44 17.56
C MET A 12 -23.54 11.33 18.61
N LEU A 13 -24.13 12.48 18.94
CA LEU A 13 -23.62 13.38 19.98
C LEU A 13 -23.92 12.86 21.41
N GLY A 14 -25.04 12.16 21.61
CA GLY A 14 -25.44 11.60 22.92
C GLY A 14 -24.56 10.45 23.42
N TYR A 15 -23.99 9.63 22.52
CA TYR A 15 -23.09 8.54 22.88
C TYR A 15 -21.68 9.00 23.29
N GLY A 16 -21.30 10.25 23.01
CA GLY A 16 -19.95 10.76 23.28
C GLY A 16 -19.65 11.08 24.75
N VAL A 17 -20.68 11.29 25.58
CA VAL A 17 -20.49 11.85 26.94
C VAL A 17 -20.38 10.78 28.03
N TYR A 18 -20.90 9.57 27.82
CA TYR A 18 -20.87 8.49 28.83
C TYR A 18 -19.60 7.62 28.82
N ALA A 19 -18.66 7.85 27.90
CA ALA A 19 -17.48 6.99 27.70
C ALA A 19 -16.21 7.42 28.46
N GLN A 20 -16.21 8.55 29.18
CA GLN A 20 -14.96 9.15 29.67
C GLN A 20 -14.51 8.75 31.08
N THR A 21 -15.38 8.20 31.93
CA THR A 21 -15.02 7.93 33.35
C THR A 21 -14.53 6.50 33.63
N THR A 22 -14.82 5.52 32.78
CA THR A 22 -14.33 4.12 32.89
C THR A 22 -13.10 3.82 32.03
N ALA A 23 -12.63 4.79 31.24
CA ALA A 23 -11.57 4.62 30.25
C ALA A 23 -10.16 4.46 30.84
N SER A 24 -9.89 4.97 32.04
CA SER A 24 -8.53 5.01 32.61
C SER A 24 -8.09 3.68 33.22
N ALA A 25 -8.96 2.97 33.94
CA ALA A 25 -8.65 1.66 34.51
C ALA A 25 -8.66 0.56 33.41
N THR A 26 -9.58 0.65 32.45
CA THR A 26 -9.68 -0.26 31.31
C THR A 26 -8.47 -0.15 30.38
N LYS A 27 -7.88 1.04 30.20
CA LYS A 27 -6.65 1.25 29.41
C LYS A 27 -5.43 0.55 30.00
N ALA A 28 -5.27 0.57 31.33
CA ALA A 28 -4.14 -0.11 31.97
C ALA A 28 -4.26 -1.63 31.78
N VAL A 29 -5.46 -2.19 31.98
CA VAL A 29 -5.74 -3.62 31.80
C VAL A 29 -5.66 -4.04 30.32
N SER A 30 -6.18 -3.24 29.38
CA SER A 30 -6.07 -3.55 27.94
C SER A 30 -4.65 -3.38 27.40
N SER A 31 -3.80 -2.57 28.03
CA SER A 31 -2.37 -2.51 27.68
C SER A 31 -1.63 -3.80 28.06
N ILE A 32 -2.12 -4.53 29.06
CA ILE A 32 -1.56 -5.81 29.55
C ILE A 32 -2.21 -7.00 28.82
N LEU A 33 -3.52 -6.95 28.59
CA LEU A 33 -4.31 -8.05 27.99
C LEU A 33 -4.61 -7.89 26.50
N GLY A 34 -4.23 -6.75 25.89
CA GLY A 34 -4.45 -6.49 24.47
C GLY A 34 -3.65 -7.44 23.58
N PRO A 35 -4.06 -7.60 22.30
CA PRO A 35 -3.41 -8.53 21.39
C PRO A 35 -1.92 -8.24 21.30
N ARG A 36 -1.11 -9.25 21.65
CA ARG A 36 0.36 -9.17 21.58
C ARG A 36 0.85 -9.22 20.14
N ASN A 37 0.11 -9.91 19.28
CA ASN A 37 0.39 -10.06 17.86
C ASN A 37 -0.88 -9.77 17.06
N ALA A 38 -0.73 -9.33 15.81
CA ALA A 38 -1.82 -9.15 14.87
C ALA A 38 -1.40 -9.62 13.48
N ILE A 39 -2.34 -10.27 12.77
CA ILE A 39 -2.25 -10.53 11.34
C ILE A 39 -3.20 -9.56 10.66
N LYS A 40 -2.70 -8.80 9.68
CA LYS A 40 -3.44 -7.76 8.98
C LYS A 40 -3.31 -7.94 7.48
N THR A 41 -4.29 -7.43 6.75
CA THR A 41 -4.24 -7.29 5.30
C THR A 41 -4.86 -5.96 4.92
N ASN A 42 -4.42 -5.35 3.83
CA ASN A 42 -5.02 -4.13 3.31
C ASN A 42 -6.13 -4.47 2.31
N ILE A 43 -7.39 -4.40 2.76
CA ILE A 43 -8.53 -4.73 1.89
C ILE A 43 -8.60 -3.78 0.68
N ALA A 44 -8.28 -2.50 0.88
CA ALA A 44 -8.31 -1.50 -0.19
C ALA A 44 -7.26 -1.79 -1.28
N SER A 45 -6.15 -2.45 -0.97
CA SER A 45 -5.15 -2.81 -1.97
C SER A 45 -5.61 -3.88 -2.98
N TYR A 46 -6.64 -4.67 -2.61
CA TYR A 46 -7.25 -5.65 -3.51
C TYR A 46 -8.19 -5.02 -4.54
N TYR A 47 -8.51 -3.73 -4.46
CA TYR A 47 -9.32 -3.04 -5.46
C TYR A 47 -8.56 -1.80 -5.96
N PRO A 48 -8.07 -1.76 -7.21
CA PRO A 48 -8.40 -2.61 -8.36
C PRO A 48 -7.43 -3.80 -8.60
N LEU A 49 -7.25 -4.70 -7.63
CA LEU A 49 -6.35 -5.86 -7.69
C LEU A 49 -4.86 -5.51 -7.90
N THR A 50 -4.40 -4.38 -7.34
CA THR A 50 -3.00 -3.95 -7.51
C THR A 50 -2.02 -4.86 -6.76
N THR A 51 -2.45 -5.37 -5.60
CA THR A 51 -1.54 -6.01 -4.66
C THR A 51 -2.28 -6.96 -3.72
N ALA A 52 -1.76 -8.17 -3.53
CA ALA A 52 -2.15 -9.05 -2.44
C ALA A 52 -1.11 -8.97 -1.32
N ASN A 53 -1.53 -8.80 -0.06
CA ASN A 53 -0.58 -8.67 1.04
C ASN A 53 -1.09 -9.21 2.37
N ILE A 54 -0.12 -9.56 3.21
CA ILE A 54 -0.31 -9.96 4.59
C ILE A 54 0.77 -9.32 5.45
N TYR A 55 0.39 -8.86 6.63
CA TYR A 55 1.27 -8.20 7.58
C TYR A 55 1.20 -8.94 8.90
N TYR A 56 2.35 -9.36 9.40
CA TYR A 56 2.48 -9.82 10.77
C TYR A 56 3.06 -8.69 11.62
N GLU A 57 2.41 -8.38 12.74
CA GLU A 57 2.79 -7.30 13.63
C GLU A 57 2.85 -7.80 15.07
N PHE A 58 3.92 -7.46 15.79
CA PHE A 58 4.05 -7.75 17.22
C PHE A 58 4.18 -6.46 18.03
N LYS A 59 3.55 -6.44 19.19
CA LYS A 59 3.59 -5.34 20.14
C LYS A 59 4.95 -5.32 20.85
N ALA A 60 5.76 -4.30 20.56
CA ALA A 60 7.07 -4.10 21.16
C ALA A 60 7.03 -3.17 22.40
N GLY A 61 5.97 -2.39 22.56
CA GLY A 61 5.79 -1.53 23.73
C GLY A 61 4.34 -1.06 23.88
N GLN A 62 4.11 -0.09 24.77
CA GLN A 62 2.76 0.43 24.99
C GLN A 62 2.19 1.18 23.77
N LYS A 63 3.05 1.79 22.97
CA LYS A 63 2.68 2.58 21.78
C LYS A 63 3.45 2.18 20.51
N ILE A 64 4.40 1.25 20.63
CA ILE A 64 5.25 0.82 19.53
C ILE A 64 4.92 -0.62 19.18
N SER A 65 4.90 -0.91 17.90
CA SER A 65 4.96 -2.26 17.37
C SER A 65 5.99 -2.33 16.26
N VAL A 66 6.40 -3.54 15.96
CA VAL A 66 7.25 -3.83 14.81
C VAL A 66 6.67 -5.03 14.09
N GLY A 67 6.99 -5.16 12.80
CA GLY A 67 6.42 -6.22 12.02
C GLY A 67 7.06 -6.36 10.66
N THR A 68 6.50 -7.27 9.88
CA THR A 68 6.92 -7.52 8.52
C THR A 68 5.70 -7.79 7.65
N GLY A 69 5.63 -7.07 6.55
CA GLY A 69 4.67 -7.27 5.48
C GLY A 69 5.27 -8.15 4.39
N PHE A 70 4.45 -9.01 3.81
CA PHE A 70 4.74 -9.75 2.60
C PHE A 70 3.64 -9.46 1.62
N GLY A 71 3.98 -9.28 0.35
CA GLY A 71 2.97 -9.15 -0.67
C GLY A 71 3.45 -9.52 -2.05
N TYR A 72 2.47 -9.67 -2.92
CA TYR A 72 2.62 -9.92 -4.34
C TYR A 72 1.96 -8.77 -5.10
N LYS A 73 2.71 -8.13 -5.98
CA LYS A 73 2.20 -7.14 -6.92
C LYS A 73 1.64 -7.90 -8.13
N ILE A 74 0.38 -7.63 -8.44
CA ILE A 74 -0.30 -8.20 -9.61
C ILE A 74 0.00 -7.25 -10.77
N PRO A 75 0.29 -7.77 -11.98
CA PRO A 75 0.57 -6.94 -13.14
C PRO A 75 -0.55 -5.95 -13.38
N GLN A 76 -0.16 -4.70 -13.58
CA GLN A 76 -1.05 -3.62 -14.00
C GLN A 76 -0.33 -2.81 -15.04
N SER A 77 -1.02 -2.54 -16.14
CA SER A 77 -0.59 -1.69 -17.23
C SER A 77 -0.54 -0.25 -16.73
N PHE A 78 0.67 0.32 -16.64
CA PHE A 78 0.87 1.74 -16.38
C PHE A 78 1.38 2.40 -17.65
N GLU A 79 0.56 3.28 -18.24
CA GLU A 79 0.97 4.11 -19.37
C GLU A 79 2.06 5.07 -18.90
N VAL A 80 3.27 4.88 -19.41
CA VAL A 80 4.38 5.79 -19.16
C VAL A 80 4.69 6.50 -20.48
N ASP A 81 4.20 7.72 -20.60
CA ASP A 81 4.63 8.65 -21.65
C ASP A 81 6.04 9.15 -21.33
N ALA A 82 7.08 8.39 -21.71
CA ALA A 82 8.45 8.89 -21.64
C ALA A 82 8.89 9.38 -23.02
N LEU A 83 8.88 10.71 -23.20
CA LEU A 83 9.59 11.36 -24.30
C LEU A 83 11.09 11.28 -24.02
N VAL A 84 11.77 10.26 -24.54
CA VAL A 84 13.23 10.18 -24.51
C VAL A 84 13.76 10.76 -25.82
N ASP A 85 14.16 12.03 -25.78
CA ASP A 85 14.86 12.69 -26.89
C ASP A 85 16.33 12.26 -26.86
N ILE A 86 16.67 11.15 -27.52
CA ILE A 86 18.05 10.68 -27.64
C ILE A 86 18.72 11.52 -28.71
N ALA A 87 19.43 12.57 -28.29
CA ALA A 87 20.21 13.43 -29.16
C ALA A 87 21.24 12.62 -29.97
N GLY A 88 20.94 12.33 -31.24
CA GLY A 88 21.93 11.70 -32.13
C GLY A 88 21.47 11.20 -33.49
N GLU A 89 20.21 10.78 -33.67
CA GLU A 89 19.75 10.23 -34.96
C GLU A 89 18.32 10.71 -35.25
N ASP A 90 18.05 11.08 -36.51
CA ASP A 90 16.82 11.71 -37.05
C ASP A 90 15.55 10.83 -36.99
N ASP A 91 15.47 9.88 -36.07
CA ASP A 91 14.33 8.99 -35.89
C ASP A 91 13.65 9.27 -34.54
N ASP A 92 12.45 9.85 -34.60
CA ASP A 92 11.56 10.08 -33.46
C ASP A 92 11.18 8.74 -32.78
N PHE A 93 12.05 8.22 -31.91
CA PHE A 93 11.77 7.04 -31.09
C PHE A 93 10.84 7.43 -29.94
N THR A 94 9.52 7.35 -30.18
CA THR A 94 8.52 7.51 -29.12
C THR A 94 8.31 6.17 -28.44
N TRP A 95 8.79 6.02 -27.21
CA TRP A 95 8.46 4.87 -26.37
C TRP A 95 7.13 5.15 -25.66
N THR A 96 6.08 4.49 -26.13
CA THR A 96 4.76 4.45 -25.48
C THR A 96 4.51 3.00 -25.08
N GLY A 97 4.85 2.66 -23.84
CA GLY A 97 4.77 1.27 -23.37
C GLY A 97 4.13 1.19 -22.00
N ASP A 98 3.12 0.33 -21.88
CA ASP A 98 2.54 -0.04 -20.59
C ASP A 98 3.53 -0.92 -19.81
N ILE A 99 4.14 -0.41 -18.75
CA ILE A 99 4.99 -1.26 -17.90
C ILE A 99 4.09 -2.07 -16.97
N GLU A 100 4.24 -3.40 -17.00
CA GLU A 100 3.49 -4.31 -16.11
C GLU A 100 4.39 -4.93 -15.03
N PRO A 101 4.62 -4.25 -13.89
CA PRO A 101 5.44 -4.80 -12.82
C PRO A 101 4.65 -5.82 -12.01
N GLN A 102 5.20 -7.03 -11.89
CA GLN A 102 4.68 -8.10 -11.05
C GLN A 102 5.76 -8.67 -10.14
N GLY A 103 5.40 -9.27 -9.01
CA GLY A 103 6.36 -10.01 -8.20
C GLY A 103 6.22 -9.77 -6.70
N LEU A 104 7.25 -10.14 -5.96
CA LEU A 104 7.20 -10.23 -4.50
C LEU A 104 7.86 -9.03 -3.83
N TYR A 105 7.34 -8.66 -2.66
CA TYR A 105 8.03 -7.74 -1.77
C TYR A 105 7.94 -8.18 -0.31
N ILE A 106 8.97 -7.78 0.45
CA ILE A 106 9.03 -7.87 1.90
C ILE A 106 9.21 -6.46 2.47
N ASN A 107 8.48 -6.18 3.53
CA ASN A 107 8.37 -4.83 4.09
C ASN A 107 8.52 -4.89 5.62
N PRO A 108 9.74 -4.90 6.19
CA PRO A 108 9.96 -4.66 7.61
C PRO A 108 9.56 -3.23 8.01
N TYR A 109 8.85 -3.10 9.13
CA TYR A 109 8.39 -1.79 9.61
C TYR A 109 8.36 -1.67 11.14
N VAL A 110 8.36 -0.42 11.59
CA VAL A 110 8.10 0.01 12.96
C VAL A 110 6.92 0.97 12.93
N ARG A 111 5.93 0.77 13.80
CA ARG A 111 4.76 1.64 13.92
C ARG A 111 4.66 2.27 15.29
N TYR A 112 4.35 3.57 15.31
CA TYR A 112 3.95 4.30 16.50
C TYR A 112 2.46 4.60 16.50
N TYR A 113 1.79 4.24 17.58
CA TYR A 113 0.37 4.45 17.82
C TYR A 113 0.14 5.45 18.96
N PRO A 114 -0.41 6.64 18.69
CA PRO A 114 -0.65 7.65 19.71
C PRO A 114 -1.56 7.15 20.86
N LYS A 115 -2.54 6.29 20.54
CA LYS A 115 -3.54 5.79 21.49
C LYS A 115 -3.14 4.50 22.22
N GLY A 116 -2.16 3.77 21.70
CA GLY A 116 -1.73 2.46 22.20
C GLY A 116 -1.40 1.51 21.04
N ALA A 117 -0.39 0.66 21.22
CA ALA A 117 0.10 -0.23 20.17
C ALA A 117 -1.04 -1.05 19.54
N ILE A 118 -1.00 -1.21 18.22
CA ILE A 118 -1.99 -1.96 17.44
C ILE A 118 -3.41 -1.35 17.55
N THR A 119 -3.56 -0.09 17.97
CA THR A 119 -4.87 0.56 18.17
C THR A 119 -4.98 1.91 17.46
N GLY A 120 -5.89 2.00 16.49
CA GLY A 120 -6.21 3.24 15.77
C GLY A 120 -5.17 3.64 14.72
N PHE A 121 -5.11 4.94 14.42
CA PHE A 121 -4.13 5.51 13.50
C PHE A 121 -2.70 5.34 14.00
N TYR A 122 -1.75 5.24 13.07
CA TYR A 122 -0.34 5.07 13.35
C TYR A 122 0.53 5.88 12.40
N MET A 123 1.78 6.10 12.79
CA MET A 123 2.86 6.50 11.91
C MET A 123 3.77 5.29 11.70
N GLU A 124 4.23 5.07 10.47
CA GLU A 124 5.06 3.94 10.09
C GLU A 124 6.39 4.42 9.53
N ALA A 125 7.48 3.83 10.00
CA ALA A 125 8.78 3.86 9.34
C ALA A 125 9.04 2.46 8.81
N PHE A 126 9.39 2.35 7.53
CA PHE A 126 9.55 1.06 6.89
C PHE A 126 10.68 1.09 5.86
N VAL A 127 11.14 -0.10 5.50
CA VAL A 127 12.01 -0.35 4.36
C VAL A 127 11.37 -1.46 3.56
N ARG A 128 11.37 -1.36 2.24
CA ARG A 128 10.84 -2.41 1.37
C ARG A 128 11.95 -2.97 0.50
N TYR A 129 12.12 -4.28 0.54
CA TYR A 129 12.80 -4.99 -0.53
C TYR A 129 11.77 -5.54 -1.50
N TYR A 130 12.00 -5.36 -2.79
CA TYR A 130 11.15 -5.88 -3.84
C TYR A 130 11.98 -6.63 -4.86
N LYS A 131 11.35 -7.62 -5.47
CA LYS A 131 11.83 -8.31 -6.65
C LYS A 131 10.67 -8.37 -7.64
N TYR A 132 10.77 -7.60 -8.71
CA TYR A 132 9.74 -7.48 -9.73
C TYR A 132 10.25 -7.88 -11.09
N ASP A 133 9.40 -8.57 -11.82
CA ASP A 133 9.52 -8.76 -13.25
C ASP A 133 8.70 -7.65 -13.92
N PHE A 134 9.21 -7.09 -15.01
CA PHE A 134 8.50 -6.13 -15.83
C PHE A 134 8.49 -6.59 -17.28
N THR A 135 7.33 -6.44 -17.91
CA THR A 135 7.18 -6.54 -19.35
C THR A 135 6.93 -5.12 -19.86
N ALA A 136 7.71 -4.70 -20.85
CA ALA A 136 7.63 -3.40 -21.48
C ALA A 136 7.35 -3.61 -22.99
N PRO A 137 6.11 -3.39 -23.46
CA PRO A 137 5.81 -3.41 -24.88
C PRO A 137 6.46 -2.20 -25.58
N TYR A 138 6.92 -2.41 -26.80
CA TYR A 138 7.42 -1.34 -27.67
C TYR A 138 7.03 -1.58 -29.12
N ASP A 139 6.79 -0.48 -29.83
CA ASP A 139 6.41 -0.49 -31.24
C ASP A 139 7.55 0.08 -32.08
N TYR A 140 7.82 -0.52 -33.24
CA TYR A 140 8.74 0.07 -34.23
C TYR A 140 8.23 -0.14 -35.66
N THR A 141 8.57 0.81 -36.53
CA THR A 141 8.21 0.73 -37.95
C THR A 141 9.38 0.21 -38.78
N LYS A 142 9.17 -0.88 -39.52
CA LYS A 142 10.14 -1.45 -40.45
C LYS A 142 9.50 -1.69 -41.81
N ASN A 143 10.02 -1.07 -42.87
CA ASN A 143 9.48 -1.17 -44.23
C ASN A 143 7.98 -0.82 -44.33
N SER A 144 7.53 0.24 -43.65
CA SER A 144 6.13 0.68 -43.58
C SER A 144 5.16 -0.31 -42.91
N VAL A 145 5.68 -1.27 -42.13
CA VAL A 145 4.91 -2.17 -41.27
C VAL A 145 5.23 -1.84 -39.80
N VAL A 146 4.18 -1.64 -38.99
CA VAL A 146 4.30 -1.52 -37.54
C VAL A 146 4.44 -2.92 -36.94
N ILE A 147 5.48 -3.11 -36.13
CA ILE A 147 5.77 -4.36 -35.43
C ILE A 147 5.65 -4.09 -33.93
N TYR A 148 4.89 -4.96 -33.25
CA TYR A 148 4.67 -4.96 -31.81
C TYR A 148 5.58 -6.02 -31.18
N GLU A 149 6.46 -5.61 -30.28
CA GLU A 149 7.35 -6.52 -29.53
C GLU A 149 7.30 -6.22 -28.02
N GLU A 150 7.72 -7.19 -27.21
CA GLU A 150 7.77 -7.08 -25.75
C GLU A 150 9.21 -7.28 -25.27
N ALA A 151 9.67 -6.42 -24.38
CA ALA A 151 10.92 -6.56 -23.66
C ALA A 151 10.65 -6.98 -22.22
N ASP A 152 11.16 -8.15 -21.82
CA ASP A 152 11.09 -8.63 -20.45
C ASP A 152 12.36 -8.26 -19.65
N GLY A 153 12.19 -7.94 -18.37
CA GLY A 153 13.31 -7.72 -17.46
C GLY A 153 12.97 -7.98 -16.00
N GLU A 154 14.01 -8.14 -15.19
CA GLU A 154 13.92 -8.36 -13.74
C GLU A 154 14.60 -7.19 -13.02
N VAL A 155 13.99 -6.69 -11.95
CA VAL A 155 14.56 -5.67 -11.06
C VAL A 155 14.35 -6.04 -9.60
N ASP A 156 15.42 -5.99 -8.82
CA ASP A 156 15.38 -6.12 -7.38
C ASP A 156 16.08 -4.95 -6.68
N GLY A 157 15.60 -4.59 -5.50
CA GLY A 157 16.15 -3.43 -4.80
C GLY A 157 15.43 -3.07 -3.52
N PHE A 158 15.91 -1.98 -2.91
CA PHE A 158 15.35 -1.40 -1.70
C PHE A 158 14.70 -0.05 -1.99
N GLY A 159 13.57 0.22 -1.32
CA GLY A 159 12.85 1.51 -1.34
C GLY A 159 12.09 1.79 -0.07
#